data_AF-A0A920YJU6-F1
#
_entry.id   AF-A0A920YJU6-F1
#
_cell.length_a   1.000
_cell.length_b   1.000
_cell.length_c   1.000
_cell.angle_alpha   90.00
_cell.angle_beta   90.00
_cell.angle_gamma   90.00
#
_symmetry.space_group_name_H-M   'P 1'
#
loop_
_entity.id
_entity.type
_entity.pdbx_description
1 polymer ?
#
loop_
_entity_poly.entity_id
_entity_poly.type
_entity_poly.pdbx_seq_one_letter_code
_entity_poly.pdbx_strand_id
1 'polypeptide(L)'
;MNKTRMAEVLAAHAEGLIGRPEAMQRLDMTAEERSRLTPLFQLAERLRQSMQPVRPSAAFVRSLGRELVDNARRQVALAKRLRRAAMIGAAALGSLVSIASVVGAIVFVVARLRARAQARALHAPTG
;
A
#
# COMPACT_ATOMS: atom_id res chain seq x y z
N MET A 1 15.09 19.24 -22.06
CA MET A 1 14.15 18.70 -21.04
C MET A 1 12.75 18.69 -21.61
N ASN A 2 11.98 17.61 -21.38
CA ASN A 2 10.58 17.49 -21.81
C ASN A 2 9.66 18.40 -20.98
N LYS A 3 8.58 18.92 -21.58
CA LYS A 3 7.61 19.82 -20.94
C LYS A 3 6.98 19.22 -19.68
N THR A 4 6.67 17.93 -19.68
CA THR A 4 6.11 17.22 -18.52
C THR A 4 7.06 17.22 -17.33
N ARG A 5 8.35 16.94 -17.56
CA ARG A 5 9.38 16.95 -16.51
C ARG A 5 9.59 18.37 -15.97
N MET A 6 9.57 19.37 -16.84
CA MET A 6 9.63 20.77 -16.43
C MET A 6 8.48 21.16 -15.53
N ALA A 7 7.24 20.80 -15.90
CA ALA A 7 6.06 21.09 -15.09
C ALA A 7 6.12 20.41 -13.72
N GLU A 8 6.59 19.16 -13.66
CA GLU A 8 6.78 18.40 -12.42
C GLU A 8 7.77 19.10 -11.47
N VAL A 9 8.92 19.54 -11.99
CA VAL A 9 9.94 20.24 -11.21
C VAL A 9 9.44 21.61 -10.71
N LEU A 10 8.73 22.36 -11.56
CA LEU A 10 8.14 23.64 -11.17
C LEU A 10 7.02 23.47 -10.14
N ALA A 11 6.20 22.43 -10.27
CA ALA A 11 5.17 22.11 -9.28
C ALA A 11 5.79 21.75 -7.93
N ALA A 12 6.83 20.92 -7.91
CA ALA A 12 7.56 20.60 -6.69
C ALA A 12 8.24 21.82 -6.06
N HIS A 13 8.72 22.77 -6.88
CA HIS A 13 9.21 24.06 -6.38
C HIS A 13 8.12 24.86 -5.70
N ALA A 14 6.96 24.99 -6.33
CA ALA A 14 5.82 25.70 -5.75
C ALA A 14 5.32 25.05 -4.44
N GLU A 15 5.33 23.72 -4.34
CA GLU A 15 5.05 23.01 -3.08
C GLU A 15 6.08 23.35 -1.99
N GLY A 16 7.37 23.43 -2.35
CA GLY A 16 8.43 23.91 -1.45
C GLY A 16 8.16 25.33 -0.94
N LEU A 17 7.68 26.22 -1.82
CA LEU A 17 7.32 27.58 -1.47
C LEU A 17 6.18 27.68 -0.47
N ILE A 18 5.21 26.75 -0.48
CA ILE A 18 4.09 26.74 0.48
C ILE A 18 4.39 25.95 1.75
N GLY A 19 5.65 25.54 1.97
CA GLY A 19 6.11 24.86 3.19
C GLY A 19 6.18 23.33 3.11
N ARG A 20 6.28 22.76 1.90
CA ARG A 20 6.47 21.32 1.66
C ARG A 20 7.76 21.03 0.88
N PRO A 21 8.94 21.20 1.51
CA PRO A 21 10.23 21.08 0.83
C PRO A 21 10.54 19.65 0.35
N GLU A 22 9.84 18.63 0.88
CA GLU A 22 10.09 17.23 0.56
C GLU A 22 9.80 16.90 -0.92
N ALA A 23 8.86 17.64 -1.54
CA ALA A 23 8.54 17.45 -2.95
C ALA A 23 9.76 17.72 -3.85
N MET A 24 10.56 18.73 -3.52
CA MET A 24 11.78 19.05 -4.24
C MET A 24 12.90 18.05 -3.95
N GLN A 25 12.99 17.52 -2.73
CA GLN A 25 14.02 16.56 -2.32
C GLN A 25 13.87 15.19 -3.01
N ARG A 26 12.66 14.83 -3.44
CA ARG A 26 12.39 13.57 -4.16
C ARG A 26 12.74 13.64 -5.64
N LEU A 27 13.07 14.82 -6.16
CA LEU A 27 13.40 15.00 -7.56
C LEU A 27 14.92 15.00 -7.75
N ASP A 28 15.40 13.99 -8.47
CA ASP A 28 16.74 14.03 -9.03
C ASP A 28 16.77 15.05 -10.18
N MET A 29 17.50 16.14 -9.96
CA MET A 29 17.68 17.22 -10.92
C MET A 29 19.16 17.45 -11.17
N THR A 30 19.55 17.41 -12.44
CA THR A 30 20.92 17.67 -12.87
C THR A 30 21.28 19.16 -12.72
N ALA A 31 22.58 19.48 -12.64
CA ALA A 31 23.05 20.86 -12.57
C ALA A 31 22.63 21.68 -13.81
N GLU A 32 22.61 21.06 -14.98
CA GLU A 32 22.18 21.67 -16.25
C GLU A 32 20.68 22.00 -16.24
N GLU A 33 19.83 21.09 -15.76
CA GLU A 33 18.39 21.35 -15.60
C GLU A 33 18.12 22.45 -14.58
N ARG A 34 18.86 22.44 -13.47
CA ARG A 34 18.78 23.49 -12.45
C ARG A 34 19.12 24.86 -13.03
N SER A 35 20.20 24.96 -13.81
CA SER A 35 20.61 26.21 -14.47
C SER A 35 19.51 26.74 -15.39
N ARG A 36 18.93 25.87 -16.23
CA ARG A 36 17.85 26.24 -17.16
C ARG A 36 16.57 26.70 -16.47
N LEU A 37 16.22 26.12 -15.32
CA LEU A 37 15.00 26.45 -14.58
C LEU A 37 15.18 27.57 -13.56
N THR A 38 16.42 27.98 -13.27
CA THR A 38 16.72 29.04 -12.30
C THR A 38 15.92 30.32 -12.52
N PRO A 39 15.77 30.86 -13.75
CA PRO A 39 14.96 32.04 -13.98
C PRO A 39 13.47 31.85 -13.61
N LEU A 40 12.92 30.65 -13.81
CA LEU A 40 11.53 30.34 -13.47
C LEU A 40 11.34 30.19 -11.96
N PHE A 41 12.31 29.60 -11.26
CA PHE A 41 12.30 29.58 -9.79
C PHE A 41 12.35 30.99 -9.21
N GLN A 42 13.22 31.85 -9.72
CA GLN A 42 13.28 33.25 -9.31
C GLN A 42 11.97 34.00 -9.58
N LEU A 43 11.32 33.74 -10.71
CA LEU A 43 10.01 34.32 -11.01
C LEU A 43 8.95 33.86 -10.01
N ALA A 44 8.89 32.56 -9.69
CA ALA A 44 7.95 32.02 -8.72
C ALA A 44 8.14 32.62 -7.32
N GLU A 45 9.39 32.81 -6.89
CA GLU A 45 9.72 33.48 -5.62
C GLU A 45 9.26 34.94 -5.61
N ARG A 46 9.54 35.70 -6.67
CA ARG A 46 9.09 37.10 -6.80
C ARG A 46 7.57 37.20 -6.79
N LEU A 47 6.90 36.28 -7.48
CA LEU A 47 5.44 36.22 -7.52
C LEU A 47 4.85 35.92 -6.13
N ARG A 48 5.45 34.98 -5.41
CA ARG A 48 5.06 34.69 -4.02
C ARG A 48 5.23 35.90 -3.12
N GLN A 49 6.33 36.64 -3.27
CA GLN A 49 6.62 37.83 -2.47
C GLN A 49 5.64 38.98 -2.78
N SER A 50 5.15 39.09 -4.02
CA SER A 50 4.20 40.13 -4.42
C SER A 50 2.74 39.76 -4.11
N MET A 51 2.42 38.47 -3.99
CA MET A 51 1.09 38.01 -3.64
C MET A 51 0.81 38.18 -2.15
N GLN A 52 -0.31 38.84 -1.82
CA GLN A 52 -0.78 38.89 -0.44
C GLN A 52 -1.35 37.54 -0.01
N PRO A 53 -0.95 37.00 1.17
CA PRO A 53 -1.55 35.79 1.71
C PRO A 53 -3.05 35.99 1.96
N VAL A 54 -3.88 35.18 1.30
CA VAL A 54 -5.32 35.17 1.54
C VAL A 54 -5.61 34.31 2.77
N ARG A 55 -6.18 34.91 3.82
CA ARG A 55 -6.63 34.14 4.98
C ARG A 55 -7.96 33.46 4.67
N PRO A 56 -8.08 32.13 4.87
CA PRO A 56 -9.35 31.44 4.71
C PRO A 56 -10.37 31.92 5.75
N SER A 57 -11.66 31.88 5.41
CA SER A 57 -12.72 32.24 6.34
C SER A 57 -12.79 31.24 7.51
N ALA A 58 -13.19 31.71 8.69
CA ALA A 58 -13.34 30.84 9.85
C ALA A 58 -14.39 29.72 9.61
N ALA A 59 -15.41 30.00 8.79
CA ALA A 59 -16.40 29.01 8.38
C ALA A 59 -15.78 27.87 7.57
N PHE A 60 -14.91 28.22 6.61
CA PHE A 60 -14.18 27.24 5.79
C PHE A 60 -13.23 26.38 6.63
N VAL A 61 -12.47 26.99 7.53
CA VAL A 61 -11.56 26.24 8.42
C VAL A 61 -12.33 25.22 9.27
N ARG A 62 -13.50 25.61 9.80
CA ARG A 62 -14.36 24.71 10.58
C ARG A 62 -15.02 23.61 9.74
N SER A 63 -15.43 23.87 8.50
CA SER A 63 -15.99 22.82 7.64
C SER A 63 -14.91 21.83 7.25
N LEU A 64 -13.75 22.32 6.79
CA LEU A 64 -12.63 21.48 6.38
C LEU A 64 -12.12 20.62 7.55
N GLY A 65 -12.01 21.18 8.76
CA GLY A 65 -11.61 20.42 9.94
C GLY A 65 -12.54 19.26 10.24
N ARG A 66 -13.87 19.46 10.13
CA ARG A 66 -14.87 18.39 10.30
C ARG A 66 -14.74 17.32 9.21
N GLU A 67 -14.63 17.73 7.96
CA GLU A 67 -14.48 16.81 6.82
C GLU A 67 -13.22 15.95 6.92
N LEU A 68 -12.09 16.54 7.34
CA LEU A 68 -10.83 15.81 7.54
C LEU A 68 -10.95 14.79 8.67
N VAL A 69 -11.55 15.16 9.80
CA VAL A 69 -11.78 14.23 10.93
C VAL A 69 -12.70 13.08 10.51
N ASP A 70 -13.79 13.37 9.81
CA ASP A 70 -14.73 12.34 9.35
C ASP A 70 -14.07 11.41 8.32
N ASN A 71 -13.26 11.94 7.41
CA ASN A 71 -12.48 11.13 6.48
C ASN A 71 -11.46 10.24 7.19
N ALA A 72 -10.73 10.77 8.18
CA ALA A 72 -9.79 9.96 8.96
C ALA A 72 -10.51 8.83 9.70
N ARG A 73 -11.66 9.12 10.33
CA ARG A 73 -12.49 8.10 10.99
C ARG A 73 -12.96 7.02 10.02
N ARG A 74 -13.40 7.41 8.82
CA ARG A 74 -13.80 6.47 7.76
C ARG A 74 -12.66 5.56 7.34
N GLN A 75 -11.46 6.10 7.13
CA GLN A 75 -10.28 5.30 6.77
C GLN A 75 -9.91 4.29 7.87
N VAL A 76 -9.89 4.72 9.13
CA VAL A 76 -9.61 3.84 10.27
C VAL A 76 -10.66 2.72 10.38
N ALA A 77 -11.95 3.07 10.21
CA ALA A 77 -13.03 2.10 10.25
C ALA A 77 -12.91 1.05 9.12
N LEU A 78 -12.57 1.48 7.90
CA LEU A 78 -12.32 0.60 6.76
C LEU A 78 -11.13 -0.34 7.02
N ALA A 79 -10.00 0.20 7.47
CA ALA A 79 -8.81 -0.59 7.81
C ALA A 79 -9.13 -1.65 8.87
N LYS A 80 -9.90 -1.30 9.91
CA LYS A 80 -10.33 -2.24 10.95
C LYS A 80 -11.23 -3.35 10.38
N ARG A 81 -12.16 -3.01 9.49
CA ARG A 81 -13.04 -3.99 8.81
C ARG A 81 -12.24 -4.96 7.95
N LEU A 82 -11.31 -4.45 7.14
CA LEU A 82 -10.45 -5.27 6.30
C LEU A 82 -9.55 -6.20 7.13
N ARG A 83 -8.93 -5.69 8.20
CA ARG A 83 -8.13 -6.52 9.12
C ARG A 83 -8.97 -7.63 9.76
N ARG A 84 -10.21 -7.34 10.15
CA ARG A 84 -11.12 -8.36 10.71
C ARG A 84 -11.48 -9.42 9.68
N ALA A 85 -11.80 -9.01 8.45
CA ALA A 85 -12.08 -9.93 7.36
C ALA A 85 -10.86 -10.80 7.03
N ALA A 86 -9.67 -10.22 6.99
CA ALA A 86 -8.42 -10.95 6.78
C ALA A 86 -8.16 -11.98 7.90
N MET A 87 -8.36 -11.63 9.17
CA MET A 87 -8.22 -12.59 10.28
C MET A 87 -9.21 -13.75 10.18
N ILE A 88 -10.47 -13.48 9.82
CA ILE A 88 -11.48 -14.52 9.62
C ILE A 88 -11.09 -15.43 8.44
N GLY A 89 -10.67 -14.85 7.32
CA GLY A 89 -10.21 -15.59 6.15
C GLY A 89 -8.99 -16.47 6.45
N ALA A 90 -8.01 -15.93 7.19
CA ALA A 90 -6.81 -16.67 7.60
C ALA A 90 -7.16 -17.87 8.49
N ALA A 91 -8.05 -17.70 9.46
CA ALA A 91 -8.50 -18.78 10.34
C ALA A 91 -9.22 -19.90 9.56
N ALA A 92 -10.07 -19.55 8.60
CA ALA A 92 -10.77 -20.52 7.77
C ALA A 92 -9.81 -21.35 6.90
N LEU A 93 -8.78 -20.72 6.31
CA LEU A 93 -7.77 -21.41 5.52
C LEU A 93 -6.94 -22.38 6.37
N GLY A 94 -6.50 -21.96 7.56
CA GLY A 94 -5.74 -22.83 8.47
C GLY A 94 -6.52 -24.05 8.94
N SER A 95 -7.82 -23.90 9.21
CA SER A 95 -8.69 -25.01 9.63
C SER A 95 -8.90 -26.02 8.50
N LEU A 96 -9.15 -25.58 7.27
CA LEU A 96 -9.34 -26.46 6.12
C LEU A 96 -8.08 -27.29 5.81
N VAL A 97 -6.90 -26.68 5.90
CA VAL A 97 -5.61 -27.38 5.71
C VAL A 97 -5.39 -28.43 6.81
N SER A 98 -5.69 -28.12 8.07
CA SER A 98 -5.54 -29.06 9.17
C SER A 98 -6.47 -30.28 9.03
N ILE A 99 -7.75 -30.05 8.70
CA ILE A 99 -8.73 -31.12 8.51
C ILE A 99 -8.32 -32.00 7.32
N ALA A 100 -7.98 -31.40 6.18
CA ALA A 100 -7.54 -32.14 5.00
C ALA A 100 -6.28 -32.98 5.27
N SER A 101 -5.33 -32.44 6.04
CA SER A 101 -4.10 -33.15 6.39
C SER A 101 -4.35 -34.35 7.29
N VAL A 102 -5.25 -34.24 8.28
CA VAL A 102 -5.62 -35.36 9.16
C VAL A 102 -6.33 -36.46 8.38
N VAL A 103 -7.33 -36.09 7.56
CA VAL A 103 -8.07 -37.05 6.73
C VAL A 103 -7.13 -37.74 5.74
N GLY A 104 -6.26 -36.98 5.07
CA GLY A 104 -5.26 -37.53 4.17
C GLY A 104 -4.30 -38.50 4.84
N ALA A 105 -3.81 -38.18 6.04
CA ALA A 105 -2.93 -39.06 6.81
C ALA A 105 -3.60 -40.38 7.19
N ILE A 106 -4.85 -40.34 7.64
CA ILE A 106 -5.63 -41.55 7.98
C ILE A 106 -5.81 -42.42 6.74
N VAL A 107 -6.25 -41.84 5.62
CA VAL A 107 -6.45 -42.56 4.36
C VAL A 107 -5.15 -43.21 3.88
N PHE A 108 -4.03 -42.48 3.96
CA PHE A 108 -2.72 -43.00 3.57
C PHE A 108 -2.29 -44.20 4.42
N VAL A 109 -2.44 -44.12 5.74
CA VAL A 109 -2.10 -45.22 6.66
C VAL A 109 -2.95 -46.45 6.37
N VAL A 110 -4.27 -46.28 6.23
CA VAL A 110 -5.20 -47.39 5.93
C VAL A 110 -4.86 -48.05 4.60
N ALA A 111 -4.64 -47.26 3.54
CA ALA A 111 -4.26 -47.76 2.23
C ALA A 111 -2.92 -48.54 2.29
N ARG A 112 -1.93 -48.02 3.01
CA ARG A 112 -0.62 -48.67 3.19
C ARG A 112 -0.71 -49.98 3.95
N LEU A 113 -1.56 -50.07 4.98
CA LEU A 113 -1.78 -51.30 5.73
C LEU A 113 -2.47 -52.37 4.87
N ARG A 114 -3.49 -51.98 4.09
CA ARG A 114 -4.17 -52.89 3.16
C ARG A 114 -3.25 -53.41 2.07
N ALA A 115 -2.44 -52.56 1.45
CA ALA A 115 -1.46 -52.96 0.44
C ALA A 115 -0.43 -53.95 1.00
N ARG A 116 0.03 -53.74 2.24
CA ARG A 116 0.95 -54.68 2.92
C ARG A 116 0.29 -56.01 3.27
N ALA A 117 -0.97 -56.00 3.70
CA ALA A 117 -1.72 -57.22 3.96
C ALA A 117 -1.93 -58.05 2.69
N GLN A 118 -2.25 -57.39 1.57
CA GLN A 118 -2.39 -58.03 0.26
C GLN A 118 -1.05 -58.59 -0.23
N ALA A 119 0.05 -57.84 -0.13
CA ALA A 119 1.38 -58.32 -0.49
C ALA A 119 1.83 -59.53 0.35
N ARG A 120 1.45 -59.58 1.64
CA ARG A 120 1.70 -60.76 2.51
C ARG A 120 0.83 -61.95 2.15
N ALA A 121 -0.43 -61.73 1.77
CA ALA A 121 -1.32 -62.80 1.31
C ALA A 121 -0.87 -63.42 -0.02
N LEU A 122 -0.24 -62.63 -0.89
CA LEU A 122 0.36 -63.10 -2.15
C LEU A 122 1.68 -63.87 -1.98
N HIS A 123 2.36 -63.71 -0.83
CA HIS A 123 3.62 -64.40 -0.50
C HIS A 123 3.45 -65.54 0.51
N ALA A 124 2.22 -65.93 0.86
CA ALA A 124 2.00 -67.16 1.60
C ALA A 124 2.31 -68.35 0.66
N PRO A 125 3.36 -69.16 0.91
CA PRO A 125 3.58 -70.36 0.12
C PRO A 125 2.40 -71.31 0.36
N THR A 126 1.63 -71.57 -0.69
CA THR A 126 0.81 -72.79 -0.76
C THR A 126 1.78 -73.95 -0.65
N GLY A 127 1.66 -74.72 0.43
CA GLY A 127 2.44 -75.92 0.69
C GLY A 127 2.29 -76.99 -0.38
#